data_AF-A0AAD4PPK9-F1
#
_entry.id   AF-A0AAD4PPK9-F1
#
_cell.length_a   1.000
_cell.length_b   1.000
_cell.length_c   1.000
_cell.angle_alpha   90.00
_cell.angle_beta   90.00
_cell.angle_gamma   90.00
#
_symmetry.space_group_name_H-M   'P 1'
#
loop_
_entity.id
_entity.type
_entity.pdbx_description
1 polymer ?
#
loop_
_entity_poly.entity_id
_entity_poly.type
_entity_poly.pdbx_seq_one_letter_code
_entity_poly.pdbx_strand_id
1 'polypeptide(L)'
;MFRARVRDIAHPGIRQFILRTAVLNYLGKCLQLQWDDWQNQRMHLRTLQAEGVKSEAAEVALLDAAIDATCSSLIRAIDELRGKVTTTHKLLQREYDELFTYMMDKRDLWDSPEYFKAKTALGTANHHLKMYMTEK
;
A
#
# COMPACT_ATOMS: atom_id res chain seq x y z
N MET A 1 35.57 -24.38 -3.17
CA MET A 1 35.77 -22.96 -2.80
C MET A 1 34.66 -22.54 -1.86
N PHE A 2 34.96 -22.30 -0.59
CA PHE A 2 33.99 -21.73 0.35
C PHE A 2 33.97 -20.22 0.14
N ARG A 3 32.84 -19.68 -0.36
CA ARG A 3 32.63 -18.22 -0.40
C ARG A 3 32.53 -17.74 1.05
N ALA A 4 33.34 -16.75 1.42
CA ALA A 4 33.28 -16.13 2.72
C ALA A 4 31.93 -15.42 2.85
N ARG A 5 31.12 -15.80 3.85
CA ARG A 5 29.82 -15.15 4.09
C ARG A 5 30.08 -13.71 4.52
N VAL A 6 29.78 -12.75 3.66
CA VAL A 6 29.86 -11.33 3.99
C VAL A 6 28.72 -11.03 4.97
N ARG A 7 29.07 -10.92 6.26
CA ARG A 7 28.15 -10.55 7.35
C ARG A 7 28.40 -9.14 7.88
N ASP A 8 29.29 -8.40 7.22
CA ASP A 8 29.67 -7.07 7.67
C ASP A 8 28.60 -6.05 7.27
N ILE A 9 27.93 -5.49 8.28
CA ILE A 9 26.93 -4.42 8.12
C ILE A 9 27.59 -3.14 7.58
N ALA A 10 28.91 -3.00 7.71
CA ALA A 10 29.64 -1.90 7.08
C ALA A 10 29.75 -2.03 5.56
N HIS A 11 29.54 -3.22 5.00
CA HIS A 11 29.58 -3.45 3.56
C HIS A 11 28.52 -2.59 2.83
N PRO A 12 28.91 -1.69 1.91
CA PRO A 12 27.96 -0.78 1.24
C PRO A 12 26.81 -1.51 0.57
N GLY A 13 27.08 -2.70 0.01
CA GLY A 13 26.06 -3.50 -0.64
C GLY A 13 25.00 -4.07 0.32
N ILE A 14 25.43 -4.44 1.53
CA ILE A 14 24.55 -4.98 2.58
C ILE A 14 23.68 -3.85 3.16
N ARG A 15 24.25 -2.66 3.37
CA ARG A 15 23.48 -1.48 3.79
C ARG A 15 22.35 -1.13 2.82
N GLN A 16 22.62 -1.20 1.52
CA GLN A 16 21.60 -0.95 0.50
C GLN A 16 20.49 -2.00 0.51
N PHE A 17 20.80 -3.29 0.72
CA PHE A 17 19.77 -4.30 0.93
C PHE A 17 18.89 -3.97 2.12
N ILE A 18 19.48 -3.60 3.26
CA ILE A 18 18.73 -3.26 4.48
C ILE A 18 17.80 -2.07 4.21
N LEU A 19 18.33 -0.98 3.63
CA LEU A 19 17.57 0.24 3.38
C LEU A 19 16.42 0.00 2.40
N ARG A 20 16.69 -0.58 1.23
CA ARG A 20 15.67 -0.85 0.20
C ARG A 20 14.61 -1.83 0.70
N THR A 21 15.01 -2.85 1.45
CA THR A 21 14.07 -3.79 2.09
C THR A 21 13.16 -3.08 3.10
N ALA A 22 13.71 -2.16 3.90
CA ALA A 22 12.94 -1.38 4.85
C ALA A 22 11.92 -0.46 4.15
N VAL A 23 12.34 0.24 3.11
CA VAL A 23 11.47 1.10 2.29
C VAL A 23 10.35 0.27 1.64
N LEU A 24 10.67 -0.87 1.04
CA LEU A 24 9.70 -1.74 0.40
C LEU A 24 8.64 -2.23 1.40
N ASN A 25 9.06 -2.69 2.58
CA ASN A 25 8.16 -3.12 3.64
C ASN A 25 7.28 -1.98 4.16
N TYR A 26 7.84 -0.77 4.30
CA TYR A 26 7.10 0.41 4.71
C TYR A 26 6.00 0.76 3.69
N LEU A 27 6.35 0.83 2.40
CA LEU A 27 5.39 1.08 1.33
C LEU A 27 4.30 0.01 1.28
N GLY A 28 4.67 -1.26 1.48
CA GLY A 28 3.72 -2.37 1.58
C GLY A 28 2.69 -2.19 2.69
N LYS A 29 3.12 -1.76 3.89
CA LYS A 29 2.23 -1.47 5.02
C LYS A 29 1.37 -0.23 4.76
N CYS A 30 1.95 0.82 4.19
CA CYS A 30 1.19 2.03 3.84
C CYS A 30 0.09 1.72 2.82
N LEU A 31 0.38 0.89 1.81
CA LEU A 31 -0.61 0.51 0.81
C LEU A 31 -1.79 -0.23 1.45
N GLN A 32 -1.50 -1.19 2.33
CA GLN A 32 -2.53 -1.92 3.07
C GLN A 32 -3.42 -0.97 3.89
N LEU A 33 -2.81 -0.11 4.72
CA LEU A 33 -3.57 0.81 5.57
C LEU A 33 -4.44 1.77 4.74
N GLN A 34 -3.88 2.36 3.69
CA GLN A 34 -4.63 3.27 2.81
C GLN A 34 -5.76 2.55 2.07
N TRP A 35 -5.56 1.29 1.67
CA TRP A 35 -6.58 0.49 1.03
C TRP A 35 -7.72 0.16 1.99
N ASP A 36 -7.40 -0.27 3.21
CA ASP A 36 -8.38 -0.58 4.25
C ASP A 36 -9.20 0.67 4.59
N ASP A 37 -8.54 1.83 4.76
CA ASP A 37 -9.21 3.11 4.97
C ASP A 37 -10.15 3.48 3.82
N TRP A 38 -9.69 3.32 2.56
CA TRP A 38 -10.50 3.59 1.39
C TRP A 38 -11.73 2.69 1.30
N GLN A 39 -11.59 1.39 1.58
CA GLN A 39 -12.71 0.45 1.61
C GLN A 39 -13.70 0.80 2.72
N ASN A 40 -13.22 1.15 3.90
CA ASN A 40 -14.05 1.55 5.04
C ASN A 40 -14.90 2.79 4.69
N GLN A 41 -14.30 3.83 4.10
CA GLN A 41 -15.05 5.02 3.69
C GLN A 41 -16.06 4.71 2.58
N ARG A 42 -15.73 3.84 1.62
CA ARG A 42 -16.69 3.38 0.60
C ARG A 42 -17.87 2.63 1.19
N MET A 43 -17.63 1.79 2.20
CA MET A 43 -18.70 1.08 2.90
C MET A 43 -19.58 2.05 3.69
N HIS A 44 -18.98 3.04 4.37
CA HIS A 44 -19.72 4.09 5.07
C HIS A 44 -20.62 4.89 4.13
N LEU A 45 -20.13 5.26 2.95
CA LEU A 45 -20.95 5.93 1.92
C LEU A 45 -22.15 5.09 1.48
N ARG A 46 -21.95 3.78 1.26
CA ARG A 46 -23.03 2.86 0.89
C ARG A 46 -24.07 2.73 1.99
N THR A 47 -23.66 2.69 3.25
CA THR A 47 -24.57 2.63 4.40
C THR A 47 -25.42 3.90 4.49
N LEU A 48 -24.79 5.08 4.39
CA LEU A 48 -25.51 6.36 4.39
C LEU A 48 -26.53 6.46 3.25
N GLN A 49 -26.15 6.03 2.04
CA GLN A 49 -27.05 6.00 0.89
C GLN A 49 -28.23 5.03 1.09
N ALA A 50 -28.01 3.88 1.73
CA ALA A 50 -29.07 2.91 2.02
C ALA A 50 -30.02 3.38 3.14
N GLU A 51 -29.54 4.15 4.10
CA GLU A 51 -30.32 4.72 5.19
C GLU A 51 -31.16 5.93 4.74
N GLY A 52 -30.62 6.80 3.88
CA GLY A 52 -31.34 7.94 3.31
C GLY A 52 -32.59 7.55 2.51
N VAL A 53 -32.61 6.35 1.92
CA VAL A 53 -33.77 5.81 1.16
C VAL A 53 -34.95 5.41 2.07
N LYS A 54 -34.75 5.28 3.39
CA LYS A 54 -35.77 4.79 4.34
C LYS A 54 -36.51 5.88 5.11
N SER A 55 -36.19 7.16 4.93
CA SER A 55 -36.81 8.24 5.70
C SER A 55 -38.04 8.83 4.99
N GLU A 56 -39.24 8.52 5.47
CA GLU A 56 -40.49 9.13 5.02
C GLU A 56 -40.79 10.47 5.72
N ALA A 57 -41.11 11.46 4.89
CA ALA A 57 -41.99 12.63 5.06
C ALA A 57 -41.74 13.71 6.15
N ALA A 58 -41.64 14.94 5.61
CA ALA A 58 -42.02 16.26 6.15
C ALA A 58 -40.99 17.11 6.95
N GLU A 59 -40.02 16.55 7.67
CA GLU A 59 -38.90 17.34 8.28
C GLU A 59 -37.62 17.36 7.40
N VAL A 60 -37.77 16.93 6.14
CA VAL A 60 -36.73 16.30 5.33
C VAL A 60 -35.82 17.30 4.59
N ALA A 61 -36.23 18.53 4.28
CA ALA A 61 -35.47 19.41 3.39
C ALA A 61 -34.13 19.94 3.98
N LEU A 62 -34.07 20.21 5.28
CA LEU A 62 -32.83 20.65 5.97
C LEU A 62 -31.91 19.47 6.29
N LEU A 63 -32.50 18.30 6.55
CA LEU A 63 -31.79 17.06 6.84
C LEU A 63 -31.17 16.47 5.55
N ASP A 64 -31.90 16.51 4.43
CA ASP A 64 -31.41 16.10 3.10
C ASP A 64 -30.21 16.93 2.66
N ALA A 65 -30.27 18.26 2.82
CA ALA A 65 -29.14 19.13 2.48
C ALA A 65 -27.88 18.83 3.33
N ALA A 66 -28.06 18.48 4.61
CA ALA A 66 -26.97 18.09 5.49
C ALA A 66 -26.40 16.70 5.15
N ILE A 67 -27.27 15.74 4.79
CA ILE A 67 -26.87 14.40 4.32
C ILE A 67 -26.14 14.49 2.98
N ASP A 68 -26.62 15.31 2.05
CA ASP A 68 -25.99 15.55 0.74
C ASP A 68 -24.61 16.20 0.89
N ALA A 69 -24.48 17.19 1.78
CA ALA A 69 -23.19 17.81 2.09
C ALA A 69 -22.20 16.79 2.69
N THR A 70 -22.68 15.92 3.59
CA THR A 70 -21.88 14.86 4.21
C THR A 70 -21.45 13.81 3.19
N CYS A 71 -22.37 13.36 2.33
CA CYS A 71 -22.07 12.44 1.23
C CYS A 71 -21.07 13.04 0.25
N SER A 72 -21.21 14.32 -0.12
CA SER A 72 -20.29 15.02 -1.02
C SER A 72 -18.89 15.13 -0.42
N SER A 73 -18.79 15.45 0.88
CA SER A 73 -17.52 15.46 1.60
C SER A 73 -16.87 14.07 1.65
N LEU A 74 -17.67 13.03 1.86
CA LEU A 74 -17.20 11.65 1.93
C LEU A 74 -16.73 11.14 0.57
N ILE A 75 -17.44 11.46 -0.52
CA ILE A 75 -17.03 11.16 -1.90
C ILE A 75 -15.66 11.78 -2.19
N ARG A 76 -15.49 13.06 -1.85
CA ARG A 76 -14.19 13.74 -2.01
C ARG A 76 -13.09 13.06 -1.20
N ALA A 77 -13.35 12.68 0.05
CA ALA A 77 -12.38 11.95 0.87
C ALA A 77 -12.02 10.57 0.27
N ILE A 78 -12.99 9.86 -0.30
CA ILE A 78 -12.79 8.59 -1.00
C ILE A 78 -11.90 8.78 -2.23
N ASP A 79 -12.10 9.84 -3.00
CA ASP A 79 -11.27 10.15 -4.18
C ASP A 79 -9.84 10.52 -3.79
N GLU A 80 -9.67 11.32 -2.73
CA GLU A 80 -8.35 11.64 -2.17
C GLU A 80 -7.63 10.37 -1.68
N LEU A 81 -8.33 9.46 -0.99
CA LEU A 81 -7.79 8.17 -0.55
C LEU A 81 -7.44 7.28 -1.74
N ARG A 82 -8.28 7.20 -2.77
CA ARG A 82 -7.99 6.44 -4.00
C ARG A 82 -6.69 6.94 -4.64
N GLY A 83 -6.52 8.25 -4.75
CA GLY A 83 -5.29 8.85 -5.28
C GLY A 83 -4.04 8.50 -4.46
N LYS A 84 -4.15 8.47 -3.13
CA LYS A 84 -3.06 8.03 -2.24
C LYS A 84 -2.72 6.56 -2.45
N VAL A 85 -3.71 5.67 -2.47
CA VAL A 85 -3.51 4.24 -2.76
C VAL A 85 -2.81 4.07 -4.12
N THR A 86 -3.23 4.80 -5.17
CA THR A 86 -2.60 4.70 -6.50
C THR A 86 -1.16 5.13 -6.47
N THR A 87 -0.86 6.21 -5.77
CA THR A 87 0.49 6.74 -5.66
C THR A 87 1.39 5.76 -4.91
N THR A 88 0.93 5.25 -3.77
CA THR A 88 1.68 4.27 -2.97
C THR A 88 1.89 2.97 -3.72
N HIS A 89 0.90 2.48 -4.47
CA HIS A 89 1.03 1.29 -5.32
C HIS A 89 2.13 1.46 -6.37
N LYS A 90 2.14 2.60 -7.08
CA LYS A 90 3.20 2.93 -8.06
C LYS A 90 4.59 3.01 -7.42
N LEU A 91 4.70 3.62 -6.23
CA LEU A 91 5.96 3.70 -5.50
C LEU A 91 6.44 2.31 -5.06
N LEU A 92 5.53 1.46 -4.57
CA LEU A 92 5.84 0.09 -4.19
C LEU A 92 6.32 -0.74 -5.39
N GLN A 93 5.65 -0.61 -6.54
CA GLN A 93 6.06 -1.28 -7.78
C GLN A 93 7.47 -0.84 -8.20
N ARG A 94 7.74 0.47 -8.18
CA ARG A 94 9.05 1.01 -8.51
C ARG A 94 10.13 0.46 -7.59
N GLU A 95 9.93 0.49 -6.28
CA GLU A 95 10.93 -0.03 -5.33
C GLU A 95 11.08 -1.55 -5.40
N TYR A 96 10.02 -2.27 -5.75
CA TYR A 96 10.09 -3.70 -6.04
C TYR A 96 11.04 -3.96 -7.21
N ASP A 97 10.86 -3.24 -8.32
CA ASP A 97 11.69 -3.40 -9.54
C ASP A 97 13.14 -2.99 -9.29
N GLU A 98 13.37 -1.90 -8.54
CA GLU A 98 14.71 -1.45 -8.18
C GLU A 98 15.43 -2.44 -7.25
N LEU A 99 14.76 -2.96 -6.21
CA LEU A 99 15.35 -3.96 -5.32
C LEU A 99 15.60 -5.29 -6.05
N PHE A 100 14.69 -5.71 -6.93
CA PHE A 100 14.86 -6.92 -7.73
C PHE A 100 16.08 -6.81 -8.64
N THR A 101 16.19 -5.70 -9.38
CA THR A 101 17.36 -5.43 -10.25
C THR A 101 18.65 -5.40 -9.43
N TYR A 102 18.64 -4.70 -8.30
CA TYR A 102 19.78 -4.61 -7.41
C TYR A 102 20.21 -5.99 -6.86
N MET A 103 19.25 -6.86 -6.51
CA MET A 103 19.53 -8.24 -6.12
C MET A 103 20.20 -9.03 -7.25
N MET A 104 19.78 -8.86 -8.50
CA MET A 104 20.35 -9.57 -9.65
C MET A 104 21.77 -9.10 -9.98
N ASP A 105 22.08 -7.83 -9.73
CA ASP A 105 23.41 -7.25 -9.94
C ASP A 105 24.42 -7.68 -8.87
N LYS A 106 23.97 -7.93 -7.64
CA LYS A 106 24.83 -8.28 -6.48
C LYS A 106 24.88 -9.79 -6.20
N ARG A 107 25.23 -10.57 -7.23
CA ARG A 107 25.33 -12.05 -7.15
C ARG A 107 26.38 -12.56 -6.18
N ASP A 108 27.38 -11.73 -5.91
CA ASP A 108 28.42 -11.95 -4.91
C ASP A 108 27.86 -11.95 -3.49
N LEU A 109 26.71 -11.31 -3.24
CA LEU A 109 26.07 -11.18 -1.93
C LEU A 109 24.86 -12.11 -1.72
N TRP A 110 24.60 -13.05 -2.64
CA TRP A 110 23.42 -13.93 -2.57
C TRP A 110 23.41 -14.90 -1.39
N ASP A 111 24.55 -15.14 -0.76
CA ASP A 111 24.68 -15.96 0.45
C ASP A 111 24.53 -15.14 1.74
N SER A 112 24.35 -13.82 1.64
CA SER A 112 24.13 -12.95 2.79
C SER A 112 22.73 -13.13 3.39
N PRO A 113 22.57 -13.01 4.71
CA PRO A 113 21.25 -13.00 5.35
C PRO A 113 20.31 -11.91 4.79
N GLU A 114 20.88 -10.77 4.40
CA GLU A 114 20.14 -9.62 3.88
C GLU A 114 19.54 -9.88 2.51
N TYR A 115 20.21 -10.66 1.66
CA TYR A 115 19.63 -11.15 0.41
C TYR A 115 18.35 -11.97 0.66
N PHE A 116 18.36 -12.88 1.65
CA PHE A 116 17.17 -13.67 1.97
C PHE A 116 16.04 -12.82 2.54
N LYS A 117 16.34 -11.84 3.38
CA LYS A 117 15.35 -10.88 3.89
C LYS A 117 14.73 -10.06 2.73
N ALA A 118 15.57 -9.58 1.81
CA ALA A 118 15.12 -8.85 0.62
C ALA A 118 14.22 -9.74 -0.27
N LYS A 119 14.60 -11.01 -0.47
CA LYS A 119 13.80 -11.98 -1.23
C LYS A 119 12.42 -12.19 -0.61
N THR A 120 12.34 -12.36 0.71
CA THR A 120 11.06 -12.48 1.43
C THR A 120 10.23 -11.21 1.26
N ALA A 121 10.84 -10.03 1.42
CA ALA A 121 10.15 -8.75 1.26
C ALA A 121 9.60 -8.53 -0.16
N LEU A 122 10.35 -8.92 -1.20
CA LEU A 122 9.84 -8.94 -2.58
C LEU A 122 8.61 -9.85 -2.70
N GLY A 123 8.64 -11.04 -2.10
CA GLY A 123 7.49 -11.95 -2.07
C GLY A 123 6.23 -11.29 -1.48
N THR A 124 6.37 -10.65 -0.32
CA THR A 124 5.29 -9.91 0.34
C THR A 124 4.82 -8.71 -0.49
N ALA A 125 5.74 -7.92 -1.04
CA ALA A 125 5.40 -6.76 -1.87
C ALA A 125 4.63 -7.16 -3.13
N ASN A 126 5.04 -8.24 -3.81
CA ASN A 126 4.31 -8.78 -4.96
C ASN A 126 2.89 -9.23 -4.58
N HIS A 127 2.70 -9.80 -3.39
CA HIS A 127 1.37 -10.12 -2.89
C HIS A 127 0.53 -8.85 -2.69
N HIS A 128 1.06 -7.82 -2.04
CA HIS A 128 0.35 -6.55 -1.82
C HIS A 128 -0.01 -5.86 -3.15
N LEU A 129 0.91 -5.83 -4.12
CA LEU A 129 0.71 -5.25 -5.45
C LEU A 129 -0.43 -5.94 -6.22
N LYS A 130 -0.62 -7.24 -6.00
CA LYS A 130 -1.71 -8.03 -6.61
C LYS A 130 -3.02 -7.92 -5.87
N MET A 131 -2.97 -7.80 -4.55
CA MET A 131 -4.17 -7.81 -3.70
C MET A 131 -4.86 -6.45 -3.66
N TYR A 132 -4.09 -5.37 -3.62
CA TYR A 132 -4.58 -4.00 -3.53
C TYR A 132 -4.50 -3.36 -4.92
N MET A 133 -5.58 -2.69 -5.35
CA MET A 133 -5.80 -2.13 -6.71
C MET A 133 -6.28 -3.07 -7.83
N THR A 134 -6.52 -4.36 -7.57
CA THR A 134 -7.33 -5.15 -8.52
C THR A 134 -8.78 -4.69 -8.45
N GLU A 135 -9.18 -3.82 -9.37
CA GLU A 135 -10.59 -3.59 -9.69
C GLU A 135 -11.21 -4.93 -10.11
N LYS A 136 -12.14 -5.45 -9.31
CA LYS A 136 -13.09 -6.49 -9.72
C LYS A 136 -14.45 -5.86 -9.85
#